data_AF-D7PDL1-F1
#
_entry.id   AF-D7PDL1-F1
#
_cell.length_a   1.000
_cell.length_b   1.000
_cell.length_c   1.000
_cell.angle_alpha   90.00
_cell.angle_beta   90.00
_cell.angle_gamma   90.00
#
_symmetry.space_group_name_H-M   'P 1'
#
loop_
_entity.id
_entity.type
_entity.pdbx_description
1 polymer ?
#
loop_
_entity_poly.entity_id
_entity_poly.type
_entity_poly.pdbx_seq_one_letter_code
_entity_poly.pdbx_strand_id
1 'polypeptide(L)'
;KEREEKKKKEEKEAEDKSKPKCASDSRAFGYTEQTIDFMVDEEKAKKFKKSVKTTDTLDVWRGPRAPIYPKIRREFIEVDTLKYYDLPWKYDSSDPDYIIIMRDMDKRETDYLFEHTSRLRSGKLLLEPAKKKDKEFALYRRRSKSRSGRPEVGILRRG
;
A
#
# COMPACT_ATOMS: atom_id res chain seq x y z
N LYS A 1 12.86 -53.08 3.00
CA LYS A 1 12.18 -52.64 4.25
C LYS A 1 13.14 -52.58 5.44
N GLU A 2 13.99 -53.58 5.71
CA GLU A 2 14.88 -53.58 6.89
C GLU A 2 16.04 -52.54 6.87
N ARG A 3 16.59 -52.23 5.69
CA ARG A 3 17.69 -51.24 5.52
C ARG A 3 17.22 -49.78 5.60
N GLU A 4 15.94 -49.54 5.31
CA GLU A 4 15.31 -48.22 5.33
C GLU A 4 14.90 -47.83 6.75
N GLU A 5 14.48 -48.80 7.57
CA GLU A 5 14.22 -48.61 9.00
C GLU A 5 15.49 -48.40 9.81
N LYS A 6 16.58 -49.11 9.50
CA LYS A 6 17.90 -48.87 10.12
C LYS A 6 18.41 -47.46 9.82
N LYS A 7 18.29 -46.99 8.57
CA LYS A 7 18.70 -45.64 8.18
C LYS A 7 17.87 -44.53 8.84
N LYS A 8 16.54 -44.70 8.94
CA LYS A 8 15.66 -43.77 9.67
C LYS A 8 15.89 -43.74 11.19
N LYS A 9 16.34 -44.85 11.79
CA LYS A 9 16.73 -44.88 13.21
C LYS A 9 18.03 -44.15 13.45
N GLU A 10 19.03 -44.37 12.60
CA GLU A 10 20.34 -43.73 12.70
C GLU A 10 20.28 -42.21 12.47
N GLU A 11 19.42 -41.75 11.56
CA GLU A 11 19.19 -40.33 11.28
C GLU A 11 18.46 -39.63 12.45
N LYS A 12 17.47 -40.28 13.07
CA LYS A 12 16.82 -39.78 14.30
C LYS A 12 17.78 -39.72 15.48
N GLU A 13 18.64 -40.71 15.62
CA GLU A 13 19.64 -40.75 16.70
C GLU A 13 20.73 -39.69 16.50
N ALA A 14 21.09 -39.38 15.26
CA ALA A 14 21.98 -38.26 14.93
C ALA A 14 21.32 -36.90 15.20
N GLU A 15 20.03 -36.75 14.89
CA GLU A 15 19.22 -35.56 15.17
C GLU A 15 19.06 -35.32 16.68
N ASP A 16 18.83 -36.37 17.47
CA ASP A 16 18.71 -36.24 18.93
C ASP A 16 20.04 -35.91 19.61
N LYS A 17 21.18 -36.29 19.00
CA LYS A 17 22.53 -35.91 19.48
C LYS A 17 22.96 -34.49 19.06
N SER A 18 22.31 -33.90 18.05
CA SER A 18 22.63 -32.55 17.54
C SER A 18 21.81 -31.44 18.22
N LYS A 19 20.55 -31.72 18.59
CA LYS A 19 19.65 -30.81 19.34
C LYS A 19 20.27 -30.19 20.61
N PRO A 20 20.87 -30.96 21.54
CA PRO A 20 21.39 -30.38 22.79
C PRO A 20 22.61 -29.48 22.56
N LYS A 21 23.40 -29.74 21.50
CA LYS A 21 24.54 -28.89 21.13
C LYS A 21 24.09 -27.56 20.55
N CYS A 22 23.15 -27.59 19.60
CA CYS A 22 22.53 -26.37 19.06
C CYS A 22 21.88 -25.52 20.16
N ALA A 23 21.19 -26.13 21.12
CA ALA A 23 20.61 -25.40 22.25
C ALA A 23 21.68 -24.73 23.13
N SER A 24 22.80 -25.41 23.39
CA SER A 24 23.92 -24.83 24.15
C SER A 24 24.59 -23.67 23.43
N ASP A 25 24.83 -23.81 22.12
CA ASP A 25 25.43 -22.76 21.30
C ASP A 25 24.52 -21.53 21.24
N SER A 26 23.21 -21.72 21.03
CA SER A 26 22.25 -20.60 21.05
C SER A 26 22.16 -19.90 22.41
N ARG A 27 22.34 -20.62 23.54
CA ARG A 27 22.46 -19.97 24.85
C ARG A 27 23.71 -19.11 24.95
N ALA A 28 24.84 -19.59 24.44
CA ALA A 28 26.09 -18.82 24.41
C ALA A 28 25.98 -17.54 23.57
N PHE A 29 25.15 -17.56 22.51
CA PHE A 29 24.82 -16.38 21.70
C PHE A 29 23.79 -15.42 22.35
N GLY A 30 23.30 -15.73 23.55
CA GLY A 30 22.39 -14.85 24.30
C GLY A 30 20.92 -14.89 23.84
N TYR A 31 20.50 -15.95 23.12
CA TYR A 31 19.09 -16.13 22.79
C TYR A 31 18.25 -16.45 24.04
N THR A 32 17.01 -15.98 24.06
CA THR A 32 16.06 -16.34 25.11
C THR A 32 15.65 -17.81 24.99
N GLU A 33 15.38 -18.48 26.12
CA GLU A 33 15.02 -19.90 26.13
C GLU A 33 13.82 -20.23 25.23
N GLN A 34 12.84 -19.33 25.16
CA GLN A 34 11.68 -19.50 24.29
C GLN A 34 12.06 -19.48 22.80
N THR A 35 12.96 -18.58 22.40
CA THR A 35 13.46 -18.54 21.02
C THR A 35 14.25 -19.79 20.66
N ILE A 36 15.04 -20.29 21.61
CA ILE A 36 15.82 -21.52 21.43
C ILE A 36 14.88 -22.72 21.20
N ASP A 37 13.83 -22.85 22.02
CA ASP A 37 12.84 -23.91 21.86
C ASP A 37 12.16 -23.88 20.48
N PHE A 38 11.88 -22.69 19.93
CA PHE A 38 11.30 -22.56 18.59
C PHE A 38 12.30 -22.84 17.45
N MET A 39 13.59 -22.63 17.66
CA MET A 39 14.63 -22.91 16.66
C MET A 39 15.06 -24.39 16.66
N VAL A 40 15.07 -25.03 17.83
CA VAL A 40 15.49 -26.42 18.01
C VAL A 40 14.34 -27.40 17.70
N ASP A 41 13.11 -27.08 18.10
CA ASP A 41 11.96 -27.93 17.87
C ASP A 41 11.06 -27.40 16.73
N GLU A 42 11.33 -27.87 15.50
CA GLU A 42 10.49 -27.52 14.35
C GLU A 42 9.00 -27.84 14.55
N GLU A 43 8.68 -28.88 15.34
CA GLU A 43 7.31 -29.25 15.64
C GLU A 43 6.60 -28.22 16.51
N LYS A 44 7.29 -27.66 17.51
CA LYS A 44 6.75 -26.58 18.36
C LYS A 44 6.56 -25.32 17.54
N ALA A 45 7.51 -24.99 16.65
CA ALA A 45 7.37 -23.87 15.72
C ALA A 45 6.20 -24.05 14.74
N LYS A 46 5.99 -25.25 14.19
CA LYS A 46 4.86 -25.57 13.30
C LYS A 46 3.52 -25.49 14.02
N LYS A 47 3.44 -25.93 15.29
CA LYS A 47 2.24 -25.81 16.15
C LYS A 47 1.92 -24.34 16.46
N PHE A 48 2.92 -23.54 16.83
CA PHE A 48 2.77 -22.10 17.07
C PHE A 48 2.35 -21.33 15.80
N LYS A 49 2.94 -21.65 14.64
CA LYS A 49 2.52 -21.09 13.35
C LYS A 49 1.08 -21.47 12.97
N LYS A 50 0.60 -22.66 13.37
CA LYS A 50 -0.80 -23.07 13.17
C LYS A 50 -1.75 -22.31 14.09
N SER A 51 -1.38 -22.08 15.36
CA SER A 51 -2.23 -21.34 16.30
C SER A 51 -2.35 -19.85 15.96
N VAL A 52 -1.28 -19.22 15.45
CA VAL A 52 -1.31 -17.81 15.02
C VAL A 52 -2.13 -17.62 13.73
N LYS A 53 -2.19 -18.61 12.83
CA LYS A 53 -3.03 -18.53 11.62
C LYS A 53 -4.52 -18.65 11.91
N THR A 54 -4.91 -19.26 13.03
CA THR A 54 -6.33 -19.40 13.41
C THR A 54 -6.90 -18.16 14.09
N THR A 55 -6.08 -17.18 14.48
CA THR A 55 -6.57 -15.95 15.12
C THR A 55 -6.99 -14.86 14.13
N ASP A 56 -6.65 -14.99 12.84
CA ASP A 56 -7.07 -14.02 11.81
C ASP A 56 -8.55 -14.17 11.40
N THR A 57 -9.25 -15.24 11.82
CA THR A 57 -10.70 -15.41 11.62
C THR A 57 -11.53 -15.19 12.89
N LEU A 58 -10.90 -14.73 13.99
CA LEU A 58 -11.56 -14.45 15.27
C LEU A 58 -12.16 -13.03 15.37
N ASP A 59 -12.50 -12.39 14.25
CA ASP A 59 -13.23 -11.12 14.25
C ASP A 59 -14.76 -11.28 14.25
N VAL A 60 -15.29 -12.51 14.30
CA VAL A 60 -16.74 -12.78 14.22
C VAL A 60 -17.46 -12.63 15.58
N TRP A 61 -16.75 -12.57 16.71
CA TRP A 61 -17.34 -12.58 18.06
C TRP A 61 -16.77 -11.52 19.02
N ARG A 62 -16.26 -10.41 18.49
CA ARG A 62 -16.10 -9.20 19.31
C ARG A 62 -17.47 -8.53 19.43
N GLY A 63 -17.90 -8.21 20.64
CA GLY A 63 -19.10 -7.39 20.89
C GLY A 63 -19.05 -6.07 20.09
N PRO A 64 -20.15 -5.30 20.00
CA PRO A 64 -20.22 -4.12 19.14
C PRO A 64 -19.01 -3.22 19.39
N ARG A 65 -18.12 -3.17 18.39
CA ARG A 65 -16.90 -2.35 18.47
C ARG A 65 -17.33 -0.89 18.62
N ALA A 66 -16.60 -0.14 19.43
CA ALA A 66 -16.81 1.30 19.49
C ALA A 66 -16.62 1.89 18.08
N PRO A 67 -17.49 2.80 17.64
CA PRO A 67 -17.35 3.44 16.34
C PRO A 67 -16.01 4.18 16.26
N ILE A 68 -15.30 4.00 15.16
CA ILE A 68 -14.00 4.64 14.94
C ILE A 68 -14.26 5.92 14.15
N TYR A 69 -14.06 7.06 14.79
CA TYR A 69 -14.21 8.38 14.15
C TYR A 69 -12.86 8.84 13.61
N PRO A 70 -12.63 8.82 12.28
CA PRO A 70 -11.35 9.20 11.73
C PRO A 70 -11.10 10.71 11.91
N LYS A 71 -9.93 11.03 12.48
CA LYS A 71 -9.39 12.40 12.58
C LYS A 71 -8.43 12.61 11.40
N ILE A 72 -8.79 13.52 10.50
CA ILE A 72 -8.10 13.74 9.23
C ILE A 72 -7.65 15.21 9.17
N ARG A 73 -6.47 15.48 8.62
CA ARG A 73 -6.05 16.86 8.34
C ARG A 73 -6.87 17.47 7.21
N ARG A 74 -7.17 18.76 7.31
CA ARG A 74 -7.84 19.55 6.26
C ARG A 74 -7.06 19.56 4.94
N GLU A 75 -5.76 19.35 4.98
CA GLU A 75 -4.93 19.16 3.80
C GLU A 75 -5.28 17.90 2.98
N PHE A 76 -5.97 16.90 3.52
CA PHE A 76 -6.34 15.70 2.77
C PHE A 76 -7.83 15.62 2.43
N ILE A 77 -8.66 16.42 3.11
CA ILE A 77 -10.10 16.38 2.93
C ILE A 77 -10.70 17.79 2.77
N GLU A 78 -11.51 17.95 1.72
CA GLU A 78 -12.23 19.18 1.43
C GLU A 78 -13.65 19.11 1.98
N VAL A 79 -14.16 20.24 2.44
CA VAL A 79 -15.53 20.33 2.98
C VAL A 79 -16.57 19.96 1.91
N ASP A 80 -16.29 20.26 0.64
CA ASP A 80 -17.19 19.92 -0.47
C ASP A 80 -17.33 18.42 -0.66
N THR A 81 -16.28 17.64 -0.38
CA THR A 81 -16.38 16.17 -0.40
C THR A 81 -17.24 15.63 0.71
N LEU A 82 -17.14 16.21 1.91
CA LEU A 82 -17.94 15.81 3.05
C LEU A 82 -19.42 16.14 2.82
N LYS A 83 -19.71 17.27 2.16
CA LYS A 83 -21.06 17.63 1.71
C LYS A 83 -21.57 16.69 0.60
N TYR A 84 -20.74 16.34 -0.37
CA TYR A 84 -21.14 15.47 -1.47
C TYR A 84 -21.62 14.09 -0.99
N TYR A 85 -20.97 13.55 0.04
CA TYR A 85 -21.35 12.27 0.65
C TYR A 85 -22.28 12.41 1.86
N ASP A 86 -22.80 13.62 2.14
CA ASP A 86 -23.67 13.93 3.28
C ASP A 86 -23.12 13.40 4.63
N LEU A 87 -21.81 13.53 4.84
CA LEU A 87 -21.15 13.01 6.04
C LEU A 87 -21.20 14.04 7.17
N PRO A 88 -21.59 13.63 8.40
CA PRO A 88 -21.50 14.51 9.56
C PRO A 88 -20.05 14.69 9.97
N TRP A 89 -19.58 15.94 10.01
CA TRP A 89 -18.20 16.27 10.37
C TRP A 89 -18.15 17.46 11.33
N LYS A 90 -17.07 17.53 12.12
CA LYS A 90 -16.78 18.66 13.02
C LYS A 90 -15.30 19.02 12.92
N TYR A 91 -14.99 20.30 13.11
CA TYR A 91 -13.62 20.72 13.38
C TYR A 91 -13.20 20.27 14.78
N ASP A 92 -11.94 19.88 14.93
CA ASP A 92 -11.39 19.60 16.24
C ASP A 92 -11.32 20.89 17.06
N SER A 93 -11.68 20.81 18.34
CA SER A 93 -11.69 21.96 19.26
C SER A 93 -10.29 22.37 19.69
N SER A 94 -9.35 21.42 19.70
CA SER A 94 -7.95 21.71 20.03
C SER A 94 -7.19 22.25 18.82
N ASP A 95 -7.40 21.66 17.64
CA ASP A 95 -6.64 21.99 16.42
C ASP A 95 -7.58 22.19 15.21
N PRO A 96 -7.80 23.45 14.75
CA PRO A 96 -8.68 23.74 13.61
C PRO A 96 -8.24 23.11 12.28
N ASP A 97 -7.00 22.65 12.19
CA ASP A 97 -6.44 21.98 11.01
C ASP A 97 -6.92 20.55 10.84
N TYR A 98 -7.63 19.99 11.83
CA TYR A 98 -8.19 18.65 11.76
C TYR A 98 -9.72 18.67 11.68
N ILE A 99 -10.22 17.75 10.87
CA ILE A 99 -11.64 17.45 10.71
C ILE A 99 -11.88 16.03 11.24
N ILE A 100 -12.87 15.90 12.11
CA ILE A 100 -13.32 14.63 12.68
C ILE A 100 -14.63 14.26 12.00
N ILE A 101 -14.65 13.10 11.34
CA ILE A 101 -15.87 12.56 10.73
C ILE A 101 -16.61 11.76 11.80
N MET A 102 -17.85 12.16 12.11
CA MET A 102 -18.69 11.54 13.15
C MET A 102 -19.41 10.28 12.66
N ARG A 103 -18.75 9.52 11.77
CA ARG A 103 -19.23 8.25 11.24
C ARG A 103 -18.12 7.22 11.36
N ASP A 104 -18.49 5.99 11.70
CA ASP A 104 -17.58 4.85 11.63
C ASP A 104 -17.25 4.58 10.15
N MET A 105 -15.97 4.66 9.80
CA MET A 105 -15.49 4.55 8.43
C MET A 105 -14.39 3.51 8.34
N ASP A 106 -14.46 2.65 7.33
CA ASP A 106 -13.37 1.71 7.02
C ASP A 106 -12.31 2.35 6.12
N LYS A 107 -11.13 1.74 6.04
CA LYS A 107 -9.99 2.24 5.25
C LYS A 107 -10.37 2.49 3.79
N ARG A 108 -11.16 1.58 3.21
CA ARG A 108 -11.66 1.71 1.83
C ARG A 108 -12.53 2.94 1.64
N GLU A 109 -13.38 3.23 2.62
CA GLU A 109 -14.27 4.40 2.56
C GLU A 109 -13.48 5.70 2.69
N THR A 110 -12.44 5.73 3.54
CA THR A 110 -11.53 6.87 3.61
C THR A 110 -10.74 7.08 2.31
N ASP A 111 -10.35 6.00 1.63
CA ASP A 111 -9.65 6.10 0.35
C ASP A 111 -10.54 6.74 -0.74
N TYR A 112 -11.83 6.41 -0.78
CA TYR A 112 -12.78 7.06 -1.71
C TYR A 112 -12.94 8.55 -1.43
N LEU A 113 -12.93 8.96 -0.16
CA LEU A 113 -12.95 10.37 0.20
C LEU A 113 -11.70 11.07 -0.34
N PHE A 114 -10.51 10.52 -0.10
CA PHE A 114 -9.25 11.11 -0.58
C PHE A 114 -9.14 11.13 -2.10
N GLU A 115 -9.65 10.11 -2.77
CA GLU A 115 -9.72 10.11 -4.23
C GLU A 115 -10.63 11.23 -4.74
N HIS A 116 -11.80 11.39 -4.14
CA HIS A 116 -12.74 12.44 -4.50
C HIS A 116 -12.14 13.84 -4.24
N THR A 117 -11.45 14.05 -3.11
CA THR A 117 -10.79 15.33 -2.79
C THR A 117 -9.64 15.63 -3.75
N SER A 118 -8.82 14.62 -4.05
CA SER A 118 -7.72 14.71 -5.01
C SER A 118 -8.23 15.08 -6.41
N ARG A 119 -9.35 14.48 -6.84
CA ARG A 119 -10.01 14.83 -8.10
C ARG A 119 -10.50 16.28 -8.13
N LEU A 120 -11.16 16.73 -7.07
CA LEU A 120 -11.61 18.14 -6.96
C LEU A 120 -10.42 19.11 -7.03
N ARG A 121 -9.34 18.84 -6.30
CA ARG A 121 -8.17 19.73 -6.26
C ARG A 121 -7.35 19.73 -7.54
N SER A 122 -7.22 18.57 -8.19
CA SER A 122 -6.46 18.48 -9.43
C SER A 122 -7.15 19.22 -10.58
N GLY A 123 -8.45 19.51 -10.48
CA GLY A 123 -9.22 20.20 -11.53
C GLY A 123 -9.30 19.42 -12.85
N LYS A 124 -8.75 18.21 -12.89
CA LYS A 124 -8.73 17.34 -14.07
C LYS A 124 -10.07 16.63 -14.15
N LEU A 125 -11.06 17.34 -14.68
CA LEU A 125 -12.21 16.68 -15.27
C LEU A 125 -11.69 15.68 -16.31
N LEU A 126 -12.19 14.44 -16.29
CA LEU A 126 -11.80 13.38 -17.26
C LEU A 126 -12.00 13.76 -18.74
N LEU A 127 -12.62 14.91 -18.98
CA LEU A 127 -12.94 15.49 -20.28
C LEU A 127 -12.00 16.61 -20.72
N GLU A 128 -11.05 17.08 -19.89
CA GLU A 128 -10.04 18.00 -20.42
C GLU A 128 -9.10 17.22 -21.35
N PRO A 129 -9.13 17.44 -22.68
CA PRO A 129 -8.11 16.89 -23.54
C PRO A 129 -6.78 17.45 -23.03
N ALA A 130 -5.82 16.56 -22.74
CA ALA A 130 -4.46 16.97 -22.40
C ALA A 130 -4.06 18.10 -23.36
N LYS A 131 -3.77 19.29 -22.81
CA LYS A 131 -3.39 20.47 -23.61
C LYS A 131 -2.27 20.03 -24.54
N LYS A 132 -2.62 19.74 -25.80
CA LYS A 132 -1.64 19.38 -26.81
C LYS A 132 -0.76 20.62 -26.88
N LYS A 133 0.53 20.47 -26.57
CA LYS A 133 1.49 21.53 -26.86
C LYS A 133 1.36 21.76 -28.36
N ASP A 134 0.64 22.82 -28.75
CA ASP A 134 0.52 23.19 -30.13
C ASP A 134 1.95 23.37 -30.61
N LYS A 135 2.37 22.48 -31.53
CA LYS A 135 3.69 22.59 -32.14
C LYS A 135 3.69 23.97 -32.80
N GLU A 136 4.52 24.89 -32.30
CA GLU A 136 4.68 26.22 -32.86
C GLU A 136 5.17 26.08 -34.31
N PHE A 137 4.23 25.99 -35.25
CA PHE A 137 4.53 26.04 -36.66
C PHE A 137 4.75 27.50 -37.02
N ALA A 138 6.01 27.90 -37.16
CA ALA A 138 6.33 29.19 -37.77
C ALA A 138 5.95 29.12 -39.26
N LEU A 139 4.84 29.78 -39.62
CA LEU A 139 4.46 29.99 -41.02
C LEU A 139 5.49 30.92 -41.64
N TYR A 140 6.48 30.37 -42.35
CA TYR A 140 7.39 31.16 -43.15
C TYR A 140 6.89 31.19 -44.60
N ARG A 141 6.81 32.39 -45.17
CA ARG A 141 6.58 32.57 -46.59
C ARG A 141 7.93 32.47 -47.29
N ARG A 142 8.20 31.35 -47.97
CA ARG A 142 9.42 31.17 -48.76
C ARG A 142 9.39 32.20 -49.89
N ARG A 143 10.22 33.24 -49.83
CA ARG A 143 10.31 34.24 -50.91
C ARG A 143 10.95 33.55 -52.11
N SER A 144 10.15 33.21 -53.12
CA SER A 144 10.65 32.66 -54.38
C SER A 144 11.62 33.67 -55.01
N LYS A 145 12.78 33.18 -55.45
CA LYS A 145 13.81 34.00 -56.11
C LYS A 145 13.46 34.31 -57.59
N SER A 146 12.31 33.82 -58.06
CA SER A 146 11.81 33.98 -59.43
C SER A 146 10.79 35.11 -59.53
N ARG A 147 10.96 36.00 -60.50
CA ARG A 147 10.05 37.13 -60.80
C ARG A 147 8.69 36.70 -61.39
N SER A 148 8.47 35.41 -61.62
CA SER A 148 7.24 34.86 -62.18
C SER A 148 6.90 33.51 -61.52
N GLY A 149 6.21 33.53 -60.39
CA GLY A 149 5.73 32.30 -59.77
C GLY A 149 4.93 32.57 -58.51
N ARG A 150 3.68 32.10 -58.47
CA ARG A 150 2.76 32.28 -57.34
C ARG A 150 3.39 31.71 -56.05
N PRO A 151 3.19 32.36 -54.89
CA PRO A 151 3.86 31.97 -53.65
C PRO A 151 3.23 30.70 -53.06
N GLU A 152 3.99 29.62 -52.97
CA GLU A 152 3.64 28.44 -52.19
C GLU A 152 4.04 28.61 -50.72
N VAL A 153 3.13 28.24 -49.82
CA VAL A 153 3.32 28.28 -48.36
C VAL A 153 3.78 26.89 -47.90
N GLY A 154 4.96 26.81 -47.26
CA GLY A 154 5.52 25.54 -46.78
C GLY A 154 5.69 25.53 -45.26
N ILE A 155 5.50 24.37 -44.63
CA ILE A 155 5.68 24.16 -43.19
C ILE A 155 7.08 23.57 -42.95
N LEU A 156 7.93 24.23 -42.15
CA LEU A 156 9.26 23.71 -41.78
C LEU A 156 9.23 23.10 -40.37
N ARG A 157 9.68 21.85 -40.25
CA ARG A 157 9.81 21.13 -38.98
C ARG A 157 11.20 21.38 -38.40
N ARG A 158 11.31 22.09 -37.27
CA ARG A 158 12.58 22.12 -36.51
C ARG A 158 12.73 20.79 -35.78
N GLY A 159 13.87 20.14 -35.99
CA GLY A 159 14.32 18.97 -35.21
C GLY A 159 14.83 19.39 -33.85
#